data_AF-A0A800JYY4-F1
#
_entry.id   AF-A0A800JYY4-F1
#
_cell.length_a   1.000
_cell.length_b   1.000
_cell.length_c   1.000
_cell.angle_alpha   90.00
_cell.angle_beta   90.00
_cell.angle_gamma   90.00
#
_symmetry.space_group_name_H-M   'P 1'
#
loop_
_entity.id
_entity.type
_entity.pdbx_description
1 polymer ?
#
loop_
_entity_poly.entity_id
_entity_poly.type
_entity_poly.pdbx_seq_one_letter_code
_entity_poly.pdbx_strand_id
1 'polypeptide(L)'
;MSDKAHSIWQKFCSEQRVEQEAVPLFAEKNGRVEVQRIGNDERPVLCRSGEMEAMVEREVDLVARDASLGGDEYDGLIYLMCTIDEGEITPLYIGKTEKFGLDGGNLSVNIKNISTDRTKFARWGNGYAYHIGDLSAVVLPGHSPKKQTRKYRAWADSLFEEYPAESPKLRQPVHYWGKAWRR
;
A
#
# COMPACT_ATOMS: atom_id res chain seq x y z
N MET A 1 -12.77 -7.02 19.29
CA MET A 1 -13.26 -5.65 19.07
C MET A 1 -14.49 -5.45 19.94
N SER A 2 -14.80 -4.25 20.43
CA SER A 2 -16.12 -4.03 21.02
C SER A 2 -17.17 -4.01 19.92
N ASP A 3 -18.42 -4.40 20.22
CA ASP A 3 -19.52 -4.42 19.26
C ASP A 3 -19.71 -3.06 18.56
N LYS A 4 -19.45 -1.96 19.28
CA LYS A 4 -19.46 -0.60 18.73
C LYS A 4 -18.34 -0.33 17.73
N ALA A 5 -17.12 -0.78 18.00
CA ALA A 5 -15.99 -0.58 17.09
C ALA A 5 -16.18 -1.39 15.80
N HIS A 6 -16.69 -2.61 15.93
CA HIS A 6 -17.00 -3.47 14.79
C HIS A 6 -18.11 -2.89 13.92
N SER A 7 -19.20 -2.38 14.51
CA SER A 7 -20.29 -1.77 13.73
C SER A 7 -19.87 -0.49 13.01
N ILE A 8 -19.01 0.34 13.63
CA ILE A 8 -18.42 1.51 12.97
C ILE A 8 -17.56 1.07 11.78
N TRP A 9 -16.76 0.01 11.95
CA TRP A 9 -15.90 -0.51 10.89
C TRP A 9 -16.70 -1.07 9.70
N GLN A 10 -17.72 -1.89 9.97
CA GLN A 10 -18.60 -2.44 8.93
C GLN A 10 -19.35 -1.33 8.19
N LYS A 11 -19.84 -0.34 8.92
CA LYS A 11 -20.47 0.84 8.32
C LYS A 11 -19.51 1.58 7.39
N PHE A 12 -18.29 1.84 7.84
CA PHE A 12 -17.25 2.45 7.01
C PHE A 12 -17.00 1.63 5.73
N CYS A 13 -16.79 0.32 5.86
CA CYS A 13 -16.53 -0.55 4.73
C CYS A 13 -17.68 -0.55 3.71
N SER A 14 -18.92 -0.57 4.19
CA SER A 14 -20.13 -0.52 3.37
C SER A 14 -20.26 0.82 2.64
N GLU A 15 -20.16 1.95 3.35
CA GLU A 15 -20.27 3.29 2.77
C GLU A 15 -19.17 3.58 1.76
N GLN A 16 -17.96 3.08 2.02
CA GLN A 16 -16.81 3.25 1.14
C GLN A 16 -16.70 2.19 0.05
N ARG A 17 -17.59 1.18 0.06
CA ARG A 17 -17.62 0.05 -0.89
C ARG A 17 -16.30 -0.70 -0.95
N VAL A 18 -15.67 -0.91 0.21
CA VAL A 18 -14.32 -1.48 0.31
C VAL A 18 -14.26 -2.86 -0.33
N GLU A 19 -15.23 -3.73 -0.06
CA GLU A 19 -15.25 -5.09 -0.63
C GLU A 19 -15.31 -5.07 -2.16
N GLN A 20 -16.11 -4.16 -2.74
CA GLN A 20 -16.35 -4.10 -4.18
C GLN A 20 -15.23 -3.39 -4.94
N GLU A 21 -14.49 -2.51 -4.27
CA GLU A 21 -13.47 -1.67 -4.89
C GLU A 21 -12.04 -2.08 -4.54
N ALA A 22 -11.82 -2.85 -3.47
CA ALA A 22 -10.49 -3.34 -3.12
C ALA A 22 -9.92 -4.22 -4.23
N VAL A 23 -8.62 -4.11 -4.45
CA VAL A 23 -7.87 -4.82 -5.49
C VAL A 23 -6.76 -5.66 -4.85
N PRO A 24 -6.26 -6.72 -5.48
CA PRO A 24 -5.11 -7.46 -4.96
C PRO A 24 -3.95 -6.51 -4.68
N LEU A 25 -3.27 -6.63 -3.53
CA LEU A 25 -2.12 -5.80 -3.21
C LEU A 25 -0.89 -6.21 -4.05
N PHE A 26 -0.69 -7.52 -4.20
CA PHE A 26 0.48 -8.10 -4.85
C PHE A 26 0.13 -8.69 -6.23
N ALA A 27 1.11 -8.69 -7.13
CA ALA A 27 1.05 -9.57 -8.30
C ALA A 27 1.34 -10.99 -7.82
N GLU A 28 0.45 -11.92 -8.15
CA GLU A 28 0.45 -13.27 -7.57
C GLU A 28 0.29 -14.35 -8.63
N LYS A 29 0.98 -15.48 -8.41
CA LYS A 29 0.82 -16.70 -9.19
C LYS A 29 0.76 -17.91 -8.26
N ASN A 30 -0.36 -18.62 -8.25
CA ASN A 30 -0.60 -19.78 -7.37
C ASN A 30 -0.36 -19.47 -5.87
N GLY A 31 -0.81 -18.30 -5.41
CA GLY A 31 -0.66 -17.83 -4.01
C GLY A 31 0.76 -17.40 -3.62
N ARG A 32 1.69 -17.37 -4.58
CA ARG A 32 3.04 -16.85 -4.40
C ARG A 32 3.15 -15.46 -5.01
N VAL A 33 3.74 -14.53 -4.26
CA VAL A 33 3.97 -13.16 -4.72
C VAL A 33 5.11 -13.15 -5.72
N GLU A 34 4.89 -12.47 -6.84
CA GLU A 34 5.94 -12.23 -7.83
C GLU A 34 7.00 -11.28 -7.28
N VAL A 35 8.25 -11.48 -7.72
CA VAL A 35 9.40 -10.68 -7.31
C VAL A 35 10.02 -10.04 -8.53
N GLN A 36 10.24 -8.73 -8.48
CA GLN A 36 10.97 -7.99 -9.51
C GLN A 36 12.34 -7.57 -8.99
N ARG A 37 13.26 -7.34 -9.91
CA ARG A 37 14.60 -6.80 -9.64
C ARG A 37 14.62 -5.34 -10.07
N ILE A 38 15.16 -4.47 -9.23
CA ILE A 38 15.19 -3.03 -9.50
C ILE A 38 16.57 -2.42 -9.25
N GLY A 39 16.89 -1.38 -10.03
CA GLY A 39 18.16 -0.65 -9.91
C GLY A 39 19.36 -1.45 -10.41
N ASN A 40 20.53 -0.80 -10.40
CA ASN A 40 21.77 -1.40 -10.92
C ASN A 40 22.29 -2.56 -10.04
N ASP A 41 21.87 -2.62 -8.79
CA ASP A 41 22.22 -3.69 -7.84
C ASP A 41 21.28 -4.89 -7.92
N GLU A 42 20.32 -4.88 -8.86
CA GLU A 42 19.34 -5.95 -9.06
C GLU A 42 18.65 -6.33 -7.72
N ARG A 43 18.33 -5.31 -6.92
CA ARG A 43 17.73 -5.51 -5.62
C ARG A 43 16.34 -6.13 -5.77
N PRO A 44 16.04 -7.26 -5.11
CA PRO A 44 14.74 -7.89 -5.22
C PRO A 44 13.69 -7.08 -4.44
N VAL A 45 12.49 -6.95 -4.99
CA VAL A 45 11.32 -6.36 -4.31
C VAL A 45 10.05 -7.11 -4.70
N LEU A 46 9.10 -7.18 -3.76
CA LEU A 46 7.77 -7.73 -4.00
C LEU A 46 7.05 -6.91 -5.07
N CYS A 47 6.41 -7.58 -6.03
CA CYS A 47 5.62 -6.92 -7.06
C CYS A 47 4.25 -6.52 -6.51
N ARG A 48 3.90 -5.24 -6.63
CA ARG A 48 2.51 -4.79 -6.52
C ARG A 48 1.71 -5.34 -7.71
N SER A 49 0.41 -5.54 -7.53
CA SER A 49 -0.48 -5.84 -8.66
C SER A 49 -0.61 -4.62 -9.58
N GLY A 50 -0.92 -4.85 -10.86
CA GLY A 50 -1.20 -3.76 -11.78
C GLY A 50 -2.46 -2.98 -11.38
N GLU A 51 -3.44 -3.67 -10.79
CA GLU A 51 -4.69 -3.10 -10.31
C GLU A 51 -4.47 -2.14 -9.12
N MET A 52 -3.59 -2.51 -8.19
CA MET A 52 -3.18 -1.66 -7.08
C MET A 52 -2.46 -0.42 -7.60
N GLU A 53 -1.53 -0.59 -8.53
CA GLU A 53 -0.83 0.55 -9.12
C GLU A 53 -1.80 1.50 -9.84
N ALA A 54 -2.71 0.97 -10.66
CA ALA A 54 -3.71 1.76 -11.38
C ALA A 54 -4.69 2.47 -10.43
N MET A 55 -5.06 1.86 -9.30
CA MET A 55 -5.88 2.52 -8.28
C MET A 55 -5.13 3.69 -7.65
N VAL A 56 -3.89 3.47 -7.20
CA VAL A 56 -3.09 4.53 -6.57
C VAL A 56 -2.89 5.70 -7.53
N GLU A 57 -2.58 5.44 -8.80
CA GLU A 57 -2.43 6.48 -9.83
C GLU A 57 -3.71 7.29 -10.03
N ARG A 58 -4.86 6.62 -10.19
CA ARG A 58 -6.16 7.31 -10.34
C ARG A 58 -6.42 8.28 -9.19
N GLU A 59 -6.25 7.82 -7.96
CA GLU A 59 -6.58 8.60 -6.77
C GLU A 59 -5.56 9.72 -6.54
N VAL A 60 -4.28 9.46 -6.82
CA VAL A 60 -3.24 10.51 -6.82
C VAL A 60 -3.51 11.57 -7.88
N ASP A 61 -3.96 11.19 -9.07
CA ASP A 61 -4.27 12.13 -10.14
C ASP A 61 -5.44 13.07 -9.77
N LEU A 62 -6.37 12.65 -8.92
CA LEU A 62 -7.41 13.56 -8.39
C LEU A 62 -6.78 14.63 -7.50
N VAL A 63 -5.96 14.23 -6.53
CA VAL A 63 -5.30 15.15 -5.59
C VAL A 63 -4.31 16.08 -6.29
N ALA A 64 -3.54 15.55 -7.23
CA ALA A 64 -2.56 16.32 -7.98
C ALA A 64 -3.23 17.36 -8.91
N ARG A 65 -4.36 17.01 -9.53
CA ARG A 65 -5.14 17.96 -10.35
C ARG A 65 -5.83 19.02 -9.52
N ASP A 66 -6.42 18.66 -8.38
CA ASP A 66 -6.97 19.63 -7.43
C ASP A 66 -5.90 20.65 -7.02
N ALA A 67 -4.72 20.17 -6.59
CA ALA A 67 -3.61 21.03 -6.21
C ALA A 67 -3.11 21.93 -7.36
N SER A 68 -3.00 21.42 -8.59
CA SER A 68 -2.47 22.19 -9.72
C SER A 68 -3.44 23.29 -10.19
N LEU A 69 -4.73 23.12 -9.94
CA LEU A 69 -5.77 24.10 -10.21
C LEU A 69 -5.99 25.08 -9.04
N GLY A 70 -5.20 24.97 -7.97
CA GLY A 70 -5.36 25.77 -6.75
C GLY A 70 -6.60 25.40 -5.94
N GLY A 71 -7.13 24.20 -6.15
CA GLY A 71 -8.27 23.65 -5.43
C GLY A 71 -7.92 23.16 -4.01
N ASP A 72 -8.97 22.95 -3.25
CA ASP A 72 -8.89 22.48 -1.87
C ASP A 72 -9.95 21.42 -1.56
N GLU A 73 -10.34 20.65 -2.58
CA GLU A 73 -11.31 19.57 -2.44
C GLU A 73 -10.73 18.38 -1.68
N TYR A 74 -9.45 18.06 -1.95
CA TYR A 74 -8.80 16.86 -1.40
C TYR A 74 -7.61 17.21 -0.51
N ASP A 75 -7.50 16.54 0.63
CA ASP A 75 -6.39 16.73 1.57
C ASP A 75 -5.30 15.65 1.41
N GLY A 76 -5.57 14.57 0.66
CA GLY A 76 -4.61 13.49 0.40
C GLY A 76 -5.27 12.16 0.02
N LEU A 77 -4.59 11.02 0.22
CA LEU A 77 -5.15 9.66 0.04
C LEU A 77 -5.20 8.87 1.34
N ILE A 78 -6.35 8.29 1.66
CA ILE A 78 -6.51 7.32 2.74
C ILE A 78 -6.47 5.94 2.11
N TYR A 79 -5.80 5.00 2.78
CA TYR A 79 -5.65 3.66 2.24
C TYR A 79 -5.66 2.59 3.32
N LEU A 80 -6.05 1.40 2.89
CA LEU A 80 -6.28 0.21 3.69
C LEU A 80 -5.56 -0.97 3.03
N MET A 81 -4.80 -1.70 3.84
CA MET A 81 -4.42 -3.07 3.56
C MET A 81 -5.35 -3.98 4.36
N CYS A 82 -6.00 -4.93 3.71
CA CYS A 82 -6.98 -5.81 4.35
C CYS A 82 -6.95 -7.22 3.75
N THR A 83 -7.63 -8.14 4.44
CA THR A 83 -8.09 -9.41 3.86
C THR A 83 -9.61 -9.38 3.77
N ILE A 84 -10.14 -10.14 2.81
CA ILE A 84 -11.56 -10.25 2.56
C ILE A 84 -11.87 -11.75 2.56
N ASP A 85 -12.71 -12.18 3.48
CA ASP A 85 -13.14 -13.58 3.62
C ASP A 85 -14.66 -13.62 3.78
N GLU A 86 -15.35 -14.29 2.86
CA GLU A 86 -16.82 -14.37 2.82
C GLU A 86 -17.55 -13.01 3.02
N GLY A 87 -16.96 -11.93 2.50
CA GLY A 87 -17.47 -10.56 2.60
C GLY A 87 -17.09 -9.82 3.90
N GLU A 88 -16.45 -10.50 4.85
CA GLU A 88 -15.89 -9.88 6.04
C GLU A 88 -14.52 -9.27 5.74
N ILE A 89 -14.40 -7.96 5.95
CA ILE A 89 -13.16 -7.21 5.71
C ILE A 89 -12.39 -7.08 7.02
N THR A 90 -11.23 -7.72 7.10
CA THR A 90 -10.33 -7.60 8.25
C THR A 90 -9.22 -6.59 7.93
N PRO A 91 -9.13 -5.45 8.65
CA PRO A 91 -8.08 -4.47 8.41
C PRO A 91 -6.74 -4.97 8.97
N LEU A 92 -5.70 -4.90 8.14
CA LEU A 92 -4.32 -5.20 8.54
C LEU A 92 -3.52 -3.91 8.77
N TYR A 93 -3.82 -2.86 8.00
CA TYR A 93 -3.21 -1.54 8.17
C TYR A 93 -4.06 -0.44 7.54
N ILE A 94 -4.22 0.69 8.25
CA ILE A 94 -4.80 1.91 7.70
C ILE A 94 -3.72 2.99 7.73
N GLY A 95 -3.56 3.71 6.63
CA GLY A 95 -2.62 4.79 6.50
C GLY A 95 -3.14 5.93 5.65
N LYS A 96 -2.31 6.97 5.55
CA LYS A 96 -2.64 8.15 4.75
C LYS A 96 -1.39 8.76 4.12
N THR A 97 -1.58 9.49 3.02
CA THR A 97 -0.58 10.38 2.45
C THR A 97 -1.17 11.75 2.20
N GLU A 98 -0.56 12.80 2.75
CA GLU A 98 -1.05 14.18 2.63
C GLU A 98 -0.77 14.77 1.23
N LYS A 99 -1.66 15.65 0.78
CA LYS A 99 -1.55 16.47 -0.44
C LYS A 99 -0.23 17.25 -0.44
N PHE A 100 0.05 17.94 0.66
CA PHE A 100 1.25 18.78 0.78
C PHE A 100 2.36 18.11 1.61
N GLY A 101 3.60 18.49 1.33
CA GLY A 101 4.75 18.15 2.17
C GLY A 101 4.70 18.84 3.54
N LEU A 102 5.69 18.56 4.39
CA LEU A 102 5.78 19.10 5.74
C LEU A 102 5.75 20.64 5.79
N ASP A 103 6.31 21.29 4.78
CA ASP A 103 6.36 22.76 4.69
C ASP A 103 5.08 23.39 4.12
N GLY A 104 4.04 22.59 3.81
CA GLY A 104 2.71 23.02 3.40
C GLY A 104 2.60 23.67 2.01
N GLY A 105 3.72 24.10 1.40
CA GLY A 105 3.69 24.88 0.15
C GLY A 105 3.77 24.06 -1.15
N ASN A 106 4.30 22.84 -1.10
CA ASN A 106 4.54 22.02 -2.30
C ASN A 106 3.82 20.68 -2.21
N LEU A 107 3.40 20.16 -3.38
CA LEU A 107 2.85 18.82 -3.50
C LEU A 107 3.81 17.79 -2.90
N SER A 108 3.28 16.92 -2.06
CA SER A 108 4.02 15.87 -1.36
C SER A 108 4.83 15.04 -2.35
N VAL A 109 6.08 14.73 -1.98
CA VAL A 109 6.93 13.84 -2.78
C VAL A 109 6.34 12.43 -2.93
N ASN A 110 5.37 12.05 -2.09
CA ASN A 110 4.67 10.78 -2.21
C ASN A 110 3.60 10.78 -3.31
N ILE A 111 3.17 11.96 -3.75
CA ILE A 111 2.13 12.17 -4.77
C ILE A 111 2.77 12.65 -6.08
N LYS A 112 3.76 13.54 -5.99
CA LYS A 112 4.46 14.11 -7.14
C LYS A 112 5.12 13.02 -7.99
N ASN A 113 4.95 13.13 -9.31
CA ASN A 113 5.59 12.29 -10.34
C ASN A 113 5.32 10.79 -10.19
N ILE A 114 4.17 10.39 -9.63
CA ILE A 114 3.89 8.98 -9.33
C ILE A 114 3.93 8.06 -10.56
N SER A 115 3.58 8.58 -11.73
CA SER A 115 3.59 7.85 -13.00
C SER A 115 5.00 7.47 -13.47
N THR A 116 6.02 8.25 -13.07
CA THR A 116 7.42 8.08 -13.51
C THR A 116 8.37 7.65 -12.39
N ASP A 117 8.02 7.89 -11.11
CA ASP A 117 8.83 7.51 -9.95
C ASP A 117 8.03 6.61 -8.98
N ARG A 118 8.25 5.28 -9.10
CA ARG A 118 7.66 4.26 -8.21
C ARG A 118 8.41 4.05 -6.90
N THR A 119 9.43 4.87 -6.59
CA THR A 119 10.21 4.69 -5.36
C THR A 119 9.42 5.04 -4.10
N LYS A 120 8.49 6.00 -4.18
CA LYS A 120 7.71 6.52 -3.05
C LYS A 120 6.24 6.10 -3.10
N PHE A 121 5.62 6.27 -4.28
CA PHE A 121 4.33 5.71 -4.69
C PHE A 121 3.23 5.78 -3.61
N ALA A 122 2.81 6.97 -3.21
CA ALA A 122 1.81 7.19 -2.15
C ALA A 122 2.11 6.42 -0.84
N ARG A 123 3.40 6.33 -0.47
CA ARG A 123 3.98 5.54 0.64
C ARG A 123 4.15 4.03 0.38
N TRP A 124 3.66 3.51 -0.75
CA TRP A 124 3.72 2.11 -1.16
C TRP A 124 4.85 1.79 -2.15
N GLY A 125 5.83 2.67 -2.26
CA GLY A 125 6.93 2.53 -3.22
C GLY A 125 7.98 1.47 -2.87
N ASN A 126 8.84 1.21 -3.85
CA ASN A 126 9.90 0.20 -3.78
C ASN A 126 11.15 0.64 -2.98
N GLY A 127 11.26 1.92 -2.63
CA GLY A 127 12.37 2.44 -1.84
C GLY A 127 12.32 1.98 -0.40
N TYR A 128 13.48 1.93 0.27
CA TYR A 128 13.48 1.83 1.73
C TYR A 128 12.77 3.04 2.36
N ALA A 129 12.20 2.86 3.55
CA ALA A 129 11.28 3.78 4.24
C ALA A 129 9.86 3.88 3.63
N TYR A 130 9.53 2.98 2.71
CA TYR A 130 8.22 2.82 2.07
C TYR A 130 7.70 1.38 2.22
N HIS A 131 6.38 1.20 2.17
CA HIS A 131 5.74 -0.05 2.58
C HIS A 131 6.24 -1.28 1.82
N ILE A 132 6.32 -1.22 0.48
CA ILE A 132 6.80 -2.36 -0.31
C ILE A 132 8.29 -2.56 -0.16
N GLY A 133 9.09 -1.50 -0.20
CA GLY A 133 10.55 -1.61 -0.07
C GLY A 133 11.02 -2.17 1.28
N ASP A 134 10.45 -1.70 2.39
CA ASP A 134 10.82 -2.21 3.72
C ASP A 134 10.22 -3.59 4.01
N LEU A 135 9.02 -3.91 3.48
CA LEU A 135 8.48 -5.25 3.57
C LEU A 135 9.34 -6.25 2.78
N SER A 136 9.74 -5.88 1.56
CA SER A 136 10.66 -6.69 0.74
C SER A 136 11.97 -6.95 1.46
N ALA A 137 12.48 -5.96 2.20
CA ALA A 137 13.72 -6.10 2.97
C ALA A 137 13.70 -7.24 3.99
N VAL A 138 12.50 -7.53 4.53
CA VAL A 138 12.25 -8.59 5.50
C VAL A 138 11.89 -9.91 4.82
N VAL A 139 11.04 -9.85 3.79
CA VAL A 139 10.44 -11.03 3.17
C VAL A 139 11.40 -11.73 2.19
N LEU A 140 12.27 -10.98 1.53
CA LEU A 140 13.17 -11.49 0.50
C LEU A 140 14.61 -11.60 1.03
N PRO A 141 15.39 -12.60 0.59
CA PRO A 141 16.81 -12.69 0.92
C PRO A 141 17.63 -11.58 0.23
N GLY A 142 18.85 -11.34 0.73
CA GLY A 142 19.82 -10.42 0.10
C GLY A 142 19.77 -8.97 0.57
N HIS A 143 18.83 -8.60 1.45
CA HIS A 143 18.79 -7.26 2.03
C HIS A 143 19.64 -7.13 3.30
N SER A 144 20.12 -5.91 3.56
CA SER A 144 20.86 -5.60 4.78
C SER A 144 19.98 -5.78 6.02
N PRO A 145 20.48 -6.43 7.11
CA PRO A 145 19.75 -6.54 8.37
C PRO A 145 19.29 -5.19 8.96
N LYS A 146 20.03 -4.10 8.66
CA LYS A 146 19.68 -2.73 9.11
C LYS A 146 18.38 -2.20 8.51
N LYS A 147 17.89 -2.80 7.42
CA LYS A 147 16.63 -2.44 6.76
C LYS A 147 15.43 -3.26 7.26
N GLN A 148 15.68 -4.31 8.04
CA GLN A 148 14.67 -5.24 8.53
C GLN A 148 14.08 -4.78 9.87
N THR A 149 13.15 -3.82 9.82
CA THR A 149 12.55 -3.25 11.03
C THR A 149 11.53 -4.17 11.70
N ARG A 150 11.29 -3.99 13.01
CA ARG A 150 10.32 -4.77 13.79
C ARG A 150 8.90 -4.72 13.19
N LYS A 151 8.49 -3.55 12.68
CA LYS A 151 7.17 -3.35 12.07
C LYS A 151 6.96 -4.28 10.89
N TYR A 152 7.92 -4.33 9.96
CA TYR A 152 7.77 -5.13 8.75
C TYR A 152 8.02 -6.62 8.98
N ARG A 153 8.72 -7.01 10.06
CA ARG A 153 8.70 -8.39 10.56
C ARG A 153 7.31 -8.82 11.01
N ALA A 154 6.63 -7.99 11.81
CA ALA A 154 5.26 -8.29 12.22
C ALA A 154 4.28 -8.38 11.02
N TRP A 155 4.48 -7.55 9.98
CA TRP A 155 3.74 -7.72 8.73
C TRP A 155 4.11 -9.02 8.03
N ALA A 156 5.39 -9.34 7.91
CA ALA A 156 5.81 -10.58 7.26
C ALA A 156 5.22 -11.83 7.94
N ASP A 157 5.22 -11.87 9.28
CA ASP A 157 4.58 -12.91 10.10
C ASP A 157 3.09 -13.06 9.77
N SER A 158 2.38 -11.93 9.66
CA SER A 158 0.95 -11.91 9.41
C SER A 158 0.57 -12.28 7.98
N LEU A 159 1.42 -11.98 7.00
CA LEU A 159 1.07 -12.06 5.58
C LEU A 159 1.58 -13.35 4.91
N PHE A 160 2.75 -13.84 5.30
CA PHE A 160 3.44 -14.92 4.59
C PHE A 160 3.54 -16.19 5.43
N GLU A 161 3.44 -17.35 4.77
CA GLU A 161 3.59 -18.66 5.40
C GLU A 161 5.00 -18.84 5.97
N GLU A 162 6.00 -18.43 5.19
CA GLU A 162 7.43 -18.49 5.51
C GLU A 162 8.18 -17.29 4.92
N TYR A 163 9.21 -16.83 5.63
CA TYR A 163 10.13 -15.79 5.18
C TYR A 163 11.44 -15.83 6.00
N PRO A 164 12.59 -15.40 5.46
CA PRO A 164 12.79 -14.91 4.09
C PRO A 164 12.70 -16.02 3.04
N ALA A 165 12.16 -15.71 1.86
CA ALA A 165 12.03 -16.65 0.75
C ALA A 165 12.16 -15.95 -0.61
N GLU A 166 12.73 -16.62 -1.62
CA GLU A 166 12.83 -16.06 -2.97
C GLU A 166 11.48 -16.01 -3.70
N SER A 167 10.55 -16.88 -3.31
CA SER A 167 9.19 -16.94 -3.85
C SER A 167 8.19 -17.02 -2.69
N PRO A 168 7.93 -15.91 -1.99
CA PRO A 168 7.17 -15.93 -0.75
C PRO A 168 5.70 -16.25 -1.01
N LYS A 169 5.13 -17.15 -0.20
CA LYS A 169 3.74 -17.60 -0.29
C LYS A 169 2.88 -16.87 0.73
N LEU A 170 1.77 -16.28 0.29
CA LEU A 170 0.82 -15.62 1.20
C LEU A 170 0.03 -16.68 1.97
N ARG A 171 -0.34 -16.35 3.21
CA ARG A 171 -1.27 -17.16 4.02
C ARG A 171 -2.68 -17.13 3.43
N GLN A 172 -3.05 -16.00 2.84
CA GLN A 172 -4.34 -15.72 2.21
C GLN A 172 -4.22 -14.47 1.32
N PRO A 173 -5.14 -14.25 0.36
CA PRO A 173 -5.12 -13.07 -0.50
C PRO A 173 -5.15 -11.76 0.30
N VAL A 174 -4.27 -10.83 -0.06
CA VAL A 174 -4.15 -9.51 0.59
C VAL A 174 -4.58 -8.45 -0.40
N HIS A 175 -5.42 -7.54 0.05
CA HIS A 175 -6.01 -6.51 -0.79
C HIS A 175 -5.56 -5.12 -0.37
N TYR A 176 -5.59 -4.21 -1.33
CA TYR A 176 -5.42 -2.78 -1.19
C TYR A 176 -6.71 -2.08 -1.55
N TRP A 177 -7.10 -1.11 -0.73
CA TRP A 177 -8.12 -0.13 -1.07
C TRP A 177 -7.58 1.26 -0.75
N GLY A 178 -7.87 2.26 -1.57
CA GLY A 178 -7.52 3.63 -1.27
C GLY A 178 -8.34 4.62 -2.05
N LYS A 179 -8.53 5.82 -1.48
CA LYS A 179 -9.25 6.93 -2.09
C LYS A 179 -8.61 8.26 -1.75
N ALA A 180 -8.71 9.21 -2.68
CA ALA A 180 -8.52 10.62 -2.38
C ALA A 180 -9.56 11.04 -1.32
N TRP A 181 -9.10 11.50 -0.15
CA TRP A 181 -10.02 11.91 0.92
C TRP A 181 -10.34 13.40 0.79
N ARG A 182 -11.64 13.68 0.83
CA ARG A 182 -12.17 15.03 0.82
C ARG A 182 -12.07 15.67 2.19
N ARG A 183 -11.97 17.00 2.20
CA ARG A 183 -12.14 17.81 3.41
C ARG A 183 -13.54 17.68 4.03
#